data_AF-A0A957BVE0-F1
#
_entry.id   AF-A0A957BVE0-F1
#
_cell.length_a   1.000
_cell.length_b   1.000
_cell.length_c   1.000
_cell.angle_alpha   90.00
_cell.angle_beta   90.00
_cell.angle_gamma   90.00
#
_symmetry.space_group_name_H-M   'P 1'
#
loop_
_entity.id
_entity.type
_entity.pdbx_description
1 polymer ?
#
loop_
_entity_poly.entity_id
_entity_poly.type
_entity_poly.pdbx_seq_one_letter_code
_entity_poly.pdbx_strand_id
1 'polypeptide(L)'
;MSNSTHVLRWVTLVWGTAILVWLSLEDSSPVPVAILATGASLLLLGTQVLHRVTLDAVNERYIFPISAAFGALSGASTAITTAILMLLKTGMHAHGVPDYSFVQMMGMVERAPLWALAGALLAIGIALAVQSVKLQAGASDTSR
;
A
#
# COMPACT_ATOMS: atom_id res chain seq x y z
N MET A 1 -25.58 5.19 5.49
CA MET A 1 -24.13 4.90 5.34
C MET A 1 -23.89 4.59 3.87
N SER A 2 -22.95 5.26 3.20
CA SER A 2 -22.74 5.05 1.76
C SER A 2 -22.12 3.67 1.48
N ASN A 3 -22.45 3.09 0.32
CA ASN A 3 -21.96 1.77 -0.12
C ASN A 3 -20.43 1.63 -0.04
N SER A 4 -19.68 2.72 -0.19
CA SER A 4 -18.21 2.72 -0.17
C SER A 4 -17.60 2.25 1.16
N THR A 5 -18.23 2.57 2.29
CA THR A 5 -17.74 2.12 3.62
C THR A 5 -17.91 0.63 3.83
N HIS A 6 -18.96 0.03 3.25
CA HIS A 6 -19.20 -1.41 3.30
C HIS A 6 -18.21 -2.17 2.42
N VAL A 7 -17.93 -1.68 1.21
CA VAL A 7 -16.94 -2.29 0.31
C VAL A 7 -15.55 -2.30 0.96
N LEU A 8 -15.12 -1.19 1.54
CA LEU A 8 -13.81 -1.09 2.18
C LEU A 8 -13.65 -2.05 3.36
N ARG A 9 -14.70 -2.22 4.16
CA ARG A 9 -14.73 -3.21 5.24
C ARG A 9 -14.56 -4.64 4.70
N TRP A 10 -15.31 -5.00 3.67
CA TRP A 10 -15.21 -6.32 3.06
C TRP A 10 -13.84 -6.58 2.45
N VAL A 11 -13.26 -5.60 1.74
CA VAL A 11 -11.90 -5.72 1.19
C VAL A 11 -10.89 -5.94 2.31
N THR A 12 -10.96 -5.17 3.40
CA THR A 12 -10.08 -5.34 4.57
C THR A 12 -10.23 -6.72 5.22
N LEU A 13 -11.46 -7.22 5.35
CA LEU A 13 -11.72 -8.56 5.91
C LEU A 13 -11.13 -9.65 5.02
N VAL A 14 -11.38 -9.60 3.71
CA VAL A 14 -10.83 -10.56 2.74
C VAL A 14 -9.30 -10.53 2.75
N TRP A 15 -8.70 -9.33 2.83
CA TRP A 15 -7.24 -9.19 2.88
C TRP A 15 -6.65 -9.72 4.19
N GLY A 16 -7.31 -9.47 5.32
CA GLY A 16 -6.94 -10.06 6.61
C GLY A 16 -7.01 -11.59 6.58
N THR A 17 -8.07 -12.16 6.01
CA THR A 17 -8.18 -13.61 5.80
C THR A 17 -7.06 -14.14 4.92
N ALA A 18 -6.71 -13.45 3.83
CA ALA A 18 -5.59 -13.85 2.96
C ALA A 18 -4.26 -13.91 3.72
N ILE A 19 -4.00 -12.95 4.61
CA ILE A 19 -2.81 -12.96 5.48
C ILE A 19 -2.84 -14.17 6.43
N LEU A 20 -3.98 -14.47 7.05
CA LEU A 20 -4.12 -15.63 7.94
C LEU A 20 -3.91 -16.96 7.20
N VAL A 21 -4.45 -17.08 5.99
CA VAL A 21 -4.23 -18.27 5.14
C VAL A 21 -2.75 -18.39 4.78
N TRP A 22 -2.10 -17.30 4.38
CA TRP A 22 -0.66 -17.29 4.07
C TRP A 22 0.22 -17.65 5.27
N LEU A 23 -0.18 -17.24 6.48
CA LEU A 23 0.52 -17.62 7.72
C LEU A 23 0.54 -19.13 7.95
N SER A 24 -0.46 -19.88 7.46
CA SER A 24 -0.50 -21.35 7.58
C SER A 24 0.29 -22.10 6.51
N LEU A 25 0.75 -21.42 5.45
CA LEU A 25 1.50 -22.06 4.36
C LEU A 25 3.00 -22.03 4.68
N GLU A 26 3.70 -23.15 4.49
CA GLU A 26 5.16 -23.18 4.53
C GLU A 26 5.71 -22.54 3.24
N ASP A 27 6.32 -21.36 3.36
CA ASP A 27 6.92 -20.63 2.25
C ASP A 27 8.01 -19.70 2.79
N SER A 28 9.20 -19.77 2.18
CA SER A 28 10.37 -18.94 2.50
C SER A 28 10.63 -17.86 1.46
N SER A 29 9.79 -17.77 0.43
CA SER A 29 9.88 -16.70 -0.56
C SER A 29 9.49 -15.35 0.06
N PRO A 30 10.27 -14.28 -0.20
CA PRO A 30 9.90 -12.94 0.26
C PRO A 30 8.81 -12.29 -0.61
N VAL A 31 8.51 -12.85 -1.79
CA VAL A 31 7.60 -12.23 -2.76
C VAL A 31 6.15 -12.22 -2.27
N PRO A 32 5.56 -13.35 -1.82
CA PRO A 32 4.15 -13.36 -1.40
C PRO A 32 3.89 -12.47 -0.18
N VAL A 33 4.81 -12.45 0.79
CA VAL A 33 4.72 -11.57 1.96
C VAL A 33 4.82 -10.09 1.60
N ALA A 34 5.64 -9.72 0.62
CA ALA A 34 5.73 -8.34 0.14
C ALA A 34 4.42 -7.89 -0.56
N ILE A 35 3.78 -8.77 -1.32
CA ILE A 35 2.47 -8.49 -1.95
C ILE A 35 1.40 -8.26 -0.88
N LEU A 36 1.32 -9.15 0.11
CA LEU A 36 0.37 -9.04 1.22
C LEU A 36 0.59 -7.77 2.04
N ALA A 37 1.85 -7.46 2.35
CA ALA A 37 2.23 -6.23 3.03
C ALA A 37 1.84 -4.99 2.22
N THR A 38 2.06 -4.99 0.90
CA THR A 38 1.69 -3.87 0.02
C THR A 38 0.19 -3.58 0.12
N GLY A 39 -0.65 -4.62 0.00
CA GLY A 39 -2.10 -4.44 0.13
C GLY A 39 -2.51 -3.99 1.52
N ALA A 40 -1.90 -4.53 2.58
CA ALA A 40 -2.18 -4.11 3.96
C ALA A 40 -1.82 -2.64 4.19
N SER A 41 -0.65 -2.20 3.73
CA SER A 41 -0.19 -0.81 3.80
C SER A 41 -1.11 0.15 3.04
N LEU A 42 -1.51 -0.22 1.82
CA LEU A 42 -2.44 0.58 1.01
C LEU A 42 -3.82 0.68 1.64
N LEU A 43 -4.35 -0.40 2.22
CA LEU A 43 -5.63 -0.38 2.92
C LEU A 43 -5.56 0.48 4.18
N LEU A 44 -4.53 0.30 5.00
CA LEU A 44 -4.34 1.07 6.24
C LEU A 44 -4.19 2.56 5.95
N LEU A 45 -3.29 2.95 5.05
CA LEU A 45 -3.08 4.37 4.74
C LEU A 45 -4.23 4.94 3.92
N GLY A 46 -4.76 4.19 2.96
CA GLY A 46 -5.88 4.59 2.12
C GLY A 46 -7.12 4.89 2.94
N THR A 47 -7.46 4.03 3.92
CA THR A 47 -8.58 4.29 4.84
C THR A 47 -8.37 5.58 5.65
N GLN A 48 -7.17 5.81 6.20
CA GLN A 48 -6.86 7.01 6.96
C GLN A 48 -6.95 8.27 6.12
N VAL A 49 -6.45 8.24 4.88
CA VAL A 49 -6.51 9.38 3.96
C VAL A 49 -7.95 9.65 3.53
N LEU A 50 -8.69 8.63 3.10
CA LEU A 50 -10.09 8.76 2.67
C LEU A 50 -11.00 9.30 3.79
N HIS A 51 -10.70 8.99 5.06
CA HIS A 51 -11.46 9.50 6.20
C HIS A 51 -11.10 10.94 6.59
N ARG A 52 -9.89 11.41 6.28
CA ARG A 52 -9.39 12.73 6.71
C ARG A 52 -9.39 13.78 5.62
N VAL A 53 -9.33 13.37 4.35
CA VAL A 53 -9.19 14.26 3.20
C VAL A 53 -10.47 14.24 2.39
N THR A 54 -11.24 15.33 2.49
CA THR A 54 -12.34 15.59 1.56
C THR A 54 -11.73 15.96 0.21
N LEU A 55 -11.94 15.14 -0.82
CA LEU A 55 -11.34 15.32 -2.14
C LEU A 55 -11.72 16.67 -2.80
N ASP A 56 -12.89 17.20 -2.47
CA ASP A 56 -13.38 18.49 -3.00
C ASP A 56 -12.62 19.71 -2.43
N ALA A 57 -11.88 19.52 -1.34
CA ALA A 57 -11.16 20.60 -0.66
C ALA A 57 -9.67 20.70 -1.05
N VAL A 58 -9.16 19.79 -1.88
CA VAL A 58 -7.73 19.76 -2.22
C VAL A 58 -7.46 20.70 -3.39
N ASN A 59 -6.72 21.79 -3.13
CA ASN A 59 -6.22 22.68 -4.16
C ASN A 59 -5.30 21.91 -5.13
N GLU A 60 -5.48 22.12 -6.44
CA GLU A 60 -4.74 21.46 -7.51
C GLU A 60 -3.22 21.55 -7.33
N ARG A 61 -2.73 22.68 -6.78
CA ARG A 61 -1.31 22.89 -6.49
C ARG A 61 -0.72 21.82 -5.55
N TYR A 62 -1.54 21.19 -4.71
CA TYR A 62 -1.10 20.20 -3.74
C TYR A 62 -1.30 18.74 -4.17
N ILE A 63 -1.88 18.47 -5.34
CA ILE A 63 -2.13 17.10 -5.80
C ILE A 63 -0.81 16.31 -5.91
N PHE A 64 0.22 16.89 -6.52
CA PHE A 64 1.53 16.25 -6.67
C PHE A 64 2.26 16.00 -5.35
N PRO A 65 2.45 16.99 -4.44
CA PRO A 65 3.12 16.72 -3.18
C PRO A 65 2.33 15.77 -2.27
N ILE A 66 0.99 15.83 -2.25
CA ILE A 66 0.16 14.91 -1.46
C ILE A 66 0.25 13.48 -2.03
N SER A 67 0.16 13.32 -3.35
CA SER A 67 0.29 11.99 -3.98
C SER A 67 1.69 11.41 -3.77
N ALA A 68 2.75 12.21 -3.94
CA ALA A 68 4.11 11.80 -3.66
C ALA A 68 4.29 11.35 -2.19
N ALA A 69 3.79 12.13 -1.24
CA ALA A 69 3.86 11.81 0.19
C ALA A 69 3.08 10.53 0.52
N PHE A 70 1.87 10.38 -0.01
CA PHE A 70 1.06 9.17 0.17
C PHE A 70 1.75 7.93 -0.40
N GLY A 71 2.29 8.04 -1.62
CA GLY A 71 3.06 6.98 -2.27
C GLY A 71 4.30 6.61 -1.46
N ALA A 72 5.06 7.60 -0.99
CA ALA A 72 6.24 7.39 -0.15
C ALA A 72 5.91 6.65 1.14
N LEU A 73 4.87 7.10 1.86
CA LEU A 73 4.40 6.45 3.08
C LEU A 73 3.92 5.02 2.82
N SER A 74 3.23 4.80 1.71
CA SER A 74 2.77 3.45 1.31
C SER A 74 3.93 2.51 1.01
N GLY A 75 4.94 2.99 0.28
CA GLY A 75 6.15 2.22 0.01
C GLY A 75 6.96 1.90 1.26
N ALA A 76 7.24 2.92 2.10
CA ALA A 76 7.97 2.73 3.36
C ALA A 76 7.25 1.77 4.30
N SER A 77 5.93 1.95 4.47
CA SER A 77 5.13 1.06 5.31
C SER A 77 5.10 -0.36 4.76
N THR A 78 5.08 -0.56 3.44
CA THR A 78 5.14 -1.90 2.82
C THR A 78 6.41 -2.64 3.26
N ALA A 79 7.57 -1.99 3.20
CA ALA A 79 8.84 -2.60 3.60
C ALA A 79 8.84 -2.99 5.09
N ILE A 80 8.35 -2.11 5.97
CA ILE A 80 8.26 -2.35 7.42
C ILE A 80 7.25 -3.45 7.72
N THR A 81 6.05 -3.40 7.13
CA THR A 81 5.01 -4.41 7.30
C THR A 81 5.46 -5.77 6.79
N THR A 82 6.24 -5.83 5.70
CA THR A 82 6.85 -7.09 5.21
C THR A 82 7.75 -7.71 6.28
N ALA A 83 8.66 -6.92 6.86
CA ALA A 83 9.56 -7.40 7.91
C ALA A 83 8.79 -7.88 9.17
N ILE A 84 7.72 -7.18 9.55
CA ILE A 84 6.84 -7.57 10.66
C ILE A 84 6.13 -8.89 10.36
N LEU A 85 5.57 -9.06 9.15
CA LEU A 85 4.90 -10.31 8.77
C LEU A 85 5.86 -11.50 8.71
N MET A 86 7.08 -11.30 8.20
CA MET A 86 8.15 -12.31 8.25
C MET A 86 8.47 -12.70 9.70
N LEU A 87 8.62 -11.72 10.60
CA LEU A 87 8.90 -11.97 12.01
C LEU A 87 7.76 -12.75 12.69
N LEU A 88 6.51 -12.36 12.45
CA LEU A 88 5.34 -13.05 12.98
C LEU A 88 5.26 -14.50 12.50
N LYS A 89 5.48 -14.73 11.20
CA LYS A 89 5.46 -16.08 10.63
C LYS A 89 6.55 -16.97 11.25
N THR A 90 7.79 -16.48 11.27
CA THR A 90 8.92 -17.19 11.90
C THR A 90 8.67 -17.47 13.38
N GLY A 91 8.01 -16.56 14.12
CA GLY A 91 7.69 -16.76 15.54
C GLY A 91 6.54 -17.74 15.78
N MET A 92 5.62 -17.89 14.83
CA MET A 92 4.47 -18.79 14.93
C MET A 92 4.81 -20.23 14.51
N HIS A 93 5.77 -20.43 13.62
CA HIS A 93 6.24 -21.75 13.22
C HIS A 93 7.31 -22.27 14.19
N ALA A 94 6.95 -23.23 15.03
CA ALA A 94 7.82 -23.84 16.03
C ALA A 94 8.70 -24.97 15.43
N HIS A 95 9.44 -24.68 14.36
CA HIS A 95 10.44 -25.60 13.81
C HIS A 95 11.87 -25.07 14.02
N GLY A 96 12.84 -25.98 14.08
CA GLY A 96 14.21 -25.66 14.48
C GLY A 96 14.99 -24.71 13.55
N VAL A 97 14.49 -24.47 12.34
CA VAL A 97 15.09 -23.58 11.34
C VAL A 97 14.13 -22.44 11.03
N PRO A 98 14.46 -21.16 11.18
CA PRO A 98 13.52 -20.07 10.90
C PRO A 98 13.16 -20.00 9.41
N ASP A 99 11.88 -19.72 9.10
CA ASP A 99 11.39 -19.53 7.72
C ASP A 99 12.09 -18.37 7.01
N TYR A 100 12.30 -17.28 7.76
CA TYR A 100 13.01 -16.10 7.31
C TYR A 100 14.18 -15.83 8.24
N SER A 101 15.35 -15.62 7.65
CA SER A 101 16.54 -15.19 8.38
C SER A 101 16.42 -13.75 8.86
N PHE A 102 17.10 -13.43 9.96
CA PHE A 102 17.18 -12.04 10.45
C PHE A 102 17.75 -11.07 9.40
N VAL A 103 18.72 -11.53 8.59
CA VAL A 103 19.31 -10.76 7.49
C VAL A 103 18.27 -10.40 6.43
N GLN A 104 17.34 -11.31 6.10
CA GLN A 104 16.25 -11.00 5.17
C GLN A 104 15.29 -9.95 5.73
N MET A 105 14.92 -10.06 7.00
CA MET A 105 14.03 -9.08 7.65
C MET A 105 14.67 -7.69 7.70
N MET A 106 15.92 -7.60 8.14
CA MET A 106 16.67 -6.34 8.15
C MET A 106 16.87 -5.79 6.75
N GLY A 107 17.14 -6.65 5.78
CA GLY A 107 17.22 -6.26 4.38
C GLY A 107 15.93 -5.61 3.85
N MET A 108 14.75 -5.98 4.36
CA MET A 108 13.51 -5.28 4.01
C MET A 108 13.46 -3.88 4.62
N VAL A 109 13.85 -3.74 5.89
CA VAL A 109 13.89 -2.44 6.58
C VAL A 109 14.89 -1.48 5.92
N GLU A 110 16.08 -1.96 5.58
CA GLU A 110 17.11 -1.18 4.87
C GLU A 110 16.65 -0.70 3.49
N ARG A 111 15.76 -1.46 2.83
CA ARG A 111 15.17 -1.10 1.54
C ARG A 111 13.98 -0.15 1.66
N ALA A 112 13.52 0.19 2.88
CA ALA A 112 12.38 1.09 3.07
C ALA A 112 12.50 2.44 2.31
N PRO A 113 13.68 3.11 2.23
CA PRO A 113 13.83 4.31 1.43
C PRO A 113 13.63 4.08 -0.07
N LEU A 114 14.09 2.94 -0.60
CA LEU A 114 13.92 2.59 -2.00
C LEU A 114 12.45 2.29 -2.32
N TRP A 115 11.76 1.55 -1.44
CA TRP A 115 10.32 1.33 -1.56
C TRP A 115 9.52 2.61 -1.45
N ALA A 116 9.90 3.54 -0.56
CA ALA A 116 9.29 4.86 -0.45
C ALA A 116 9.45 5.64 -1.77
N LEU A 117 10.65 5.67 -2.35
CA LEU A 117 10.89 6.31 -3.63
C LEU A 117 10.03 5.69 -4.74
N ALA A 118 9.99 4.36 -4.83
CA ALA A 118 9.16 3.65 -5.81
C ALA A 118 7.66 3.98 -5.66
N GLY A 119 7.16 3.98 -4.42
CA GLY A 119 5.78 4.34 -4.12
C GLY A 119 5.45 5.79 -4.47
N ALA A 120 6.36 6.72 -4.16
CA ALA A 120 6.21 8.14 -4.52
C ALA A 120 6.13 8.34 -6.03
N LEU A 121 7.05 7.73 -6.79
CA LEU A 121 7.07 7.81 -8.25
C LEU A 121 5.80 7.20 -8.87
N LEU A 122 5.35 6.04 -8.36
CA LEU A 122 4.12 5.41 -8.81
C LEU A 122 2.90 6.31 -8.56
N ALA A 123 2.78 6.87 -7.36
CA ALA A 123 1.66 7.74 -7.01
C ALA A 123 1.63 9.04 -7.84
N ILE A 124 2.80 9.63 -8.11
CA ILE A 124 2.92 10.77 -9.03
C ILE A 124 2.49 10.38 -10.44
N GLY A 125 2.94 9.23 -10.94
CA GLY A 125 2.57 8.72 -12.26
C GLY A 125 1.05 8.54 -12.41
N ILE A 126 0.40 7.98 -11.39
CA ILE A 126 -1.07 7.86 -11.33
C ILE A 126 -1.73 9.24 -11.30
N ALA A 127 -1.23 10.18 -10.49
CA ALA A 127 -1.78 11.53 -10.41
C ALA A 127 -1.68 12.29 -11.75
N LEU A 128 -0.57 12.13 -12.48
CA LEU A 128 -0.39 12.67 -13.83
C LEU A 128 -1.39 12.07 -14.82
N ALA A 129 -1.55 10.74 -14.82
CA ALA A 129 -2.50 10.05 -15.68
C ALA A 129 -3.94 10.55 -15.43
N VAL A 130 -4.35 10.67 -14.17
CA VAL A 130 -5.69 11.17 -13.80
C VAL A 130 -5.90 12.62 -14.24
N GLN A 131 -4.90 13.51 -14.03
CA GLN A 131 -5.00 14.90 -14.48
C GLN A 131 -5.09 15.01 -16.01
N SER A 132 -4.35 14.18 -16.75
CA SER A 132 -4.39 14.18 -18.21
C SER A 132 -5.80 13.89 -18.75
N VAL A 133 -6.52 12.94 -18.14
CA VAL A 133 -7.89 12.60 -18.52
C VAL A 133 -8.86 13.74 -18.20
N LYS A 134 -8.71 14.40 -17.05
CA LYS A 134 -9.55 15.54 -16.67
C LYS A 134 -9.40 16.72 -17.64
N LEU A 135 -8.17 17.03 -18.03
CA LEU A 135 -7.89 18.11 -18.99
C LEU A 135 -8.52 17.85 -20.37
N GLN A 136 -8.50 16.60 -20.83
CA GLN A 136 -9.14 16.21 -22.09
C GLN A 136 -10.67 16.34 -22.02
N ALA A 137 -11.29 15.94 -20.92
CA ALA A 137 -12.74 16.06 -20.73
C ALA A 137 -13.19 17.53 -20.74
N GLY A 138 -12.48 18.41 -20.02
CA GLY A 138 -12.80 19.85 -19.98
C GLY A 138 -12.69 20.56 -21.33
N ALA A 139 -11.75 20.14 -22.20
CA ALA A 139 -11.60 20.70 -23.54
C ALA A 139 -12.75 20.31 -24.49
N SER A 140 -13.42 19.19 -24.24
CA SER A 140 -14.55 18.75 -25.07
C SER A 140 -15.84 19.53 -24.79
N ASP A 141 -16.06 19.95 -23.54
CA ASP A 141 -17.26 20.70 -23.14
C ASP A 141 -17.27 22.15 -23.63
N THR A 142 -16.11 22.79 -23.83
CA THR A 142 -16.04 24.17 -24.34
C THR A 142 -16.27 24.31 -25.84
N SER A 143 -16.37 23.18 -26.56
CA SER A 143 -16.57 23.14 -28.02
C SER A 143 -18.04 22.99 -28.47
N ARG A 144 -18.98 22.91 -27.51
CA ARG A 144 -20.43 22.83 -27.73
C ARG A 144 -21.10 24.17 -27.42
#